data_AF-A0A0A0B3N7-F1
#
_entry.id   AF-A0A0A0B3N7-F1
#
_cell.length_a   1.000
_cell.length_b   1.000
_cell.length_c   1.000
_cell.angle_alpha   90.00
_cell.angle_beta   90.00
_cell.angle_gamma   90.00
#
_symmetry.space_group_name_H-M   'P 1'
#
loop_
_entity.id
_entity.type
_entity.pdbx_description
1 polymer ?
#
loop_
_entity_poly.entity_id
_entity_poly.type
_entity_poly.pdbx_seq_one_letter_code
_entity_poly.pdbx_strand_id
1 'polypeptide(L)'
;LNATAQDLFSLYLKCQGEPFSSESDKLCNPSGVFFPAFRVNRTSEKEVMVAMYKLFAFLNASLGNITRDQEELNPTAKELLDRLHNTTKTTRGLISNLTCLLCKNYNIFQVDV
;
A
#
# COMPACT_ATOMS: atom_id res chain seq x y z
N LEU A 1 -8.99 1.55 4.01
CA LEU A 1 -7.92 0.68 3.50
C LEU A 1 -8.39 -0.77 3.43
N ASN A 2 -8.56 -1.49 4.55
CA ASN A 2 -8.95 -2.90 4.50
C ASN A 2 -10.28 -3.15 3.72
N ALA A 3 -11.33 -2.40 4.05
CA ALA A 3 -12.65 -2.56 3.44
C ALA A 3 -12.69 -2.34 1.91
N THR A 4 -11.70 -1.64 1.35
CA THR A 4 -11.65 -1.29 -0.08
C THR A 4 -10.54 -2.03 -0.83
N ALA A 5 -9.74 -2.83 -0.14
CA ALA A 5 -8.54 -3.45 -0.70
C ALA A 5 -8.89 -4.49 -1.78
N GLN A 6 -9.85 -5.38 -1.49
CA GLN A 6 -10.27 -6.42 -2.43
C GLN A 6 -10.91 -5.83 -3.69
N ASP A 7 -11.73 -4.79 -3.54
CA ASP A 7 -12.36 -4.10 -4.66
C ASP A 7 -11.32 -3.43 -5.56
N LEU A 8 -10.33 -2.75 -4.96
CA LEU A 8 -9.24 -2.12 -5.70
C LEU A 8 -8.42 -3.17 -6.48
N PHE A 9 -8.09 -4.29 -5.84
CA PHE A 9 -7.37 -5.38 -6.48
C PHE A 9 -8.16 -5.96 -7.66
N SER A 10 -9.45 -6.27 -7.46
CA SER A 10 -10.32 -6.82 -8.50
C SER A 10 -10.48 -5.86 -9.68
N LEU A 11 -10.61 -4.56 -9.40
CA LEU A 11 -10.68 -3.54 -10.44
C LEU A 11 -9.36 -3.42 -11.22
N TYR A 12 -8.22 -3.47 -10.53
CA TYR A 12 -6.91 -3.42 -11.18
C TYR A 12 -6.74 -4.58 -12.18
N LEU A 13 -7.07 -5.81 -11.78
CA LEU A 13 -7.02 -7.00 -12.66
C LEU A 13 -7.92 -6.86 -13.88
N LYS A 14 -9.16 -6.39 -13.65
CA LYS A 14 -10.12 -6.15 -14.73
C LYS A 14 -9.59 -5.14 -15.75
N CYS A 15 -8.93 -4.07 -15.28
CA CYS A 15 -8.33 -3.07 -16.14
C CYS A 15 -7.07 -3.56 -16.88
N GLN A 16 -6.32 -4.52 -16.33
CA GLN A 16 -5.21 -5.15 -17.05
C GLN A 16 -5.70 -6.06 -18.19
N GLY A 17 -6.90 -6.63 -18.08
CA GLY A 17 -7.46 -7.55 -19.07
C GLY A 17 -6.85 -8.94 -19.02
N GLU A 18 -6.91 -9.68 -20.13
CA GLU A 18 -6.30 -11.01 -20.26
C GLU A 18 -4.78 -10.89 -20.49
N PRO A 19 -3.94 -11.75 -19.88
CA PRO A 19 -4.27 -12.93 -19.08
C PRO A 19 -4.47 -12.65 -17.57
N PHE A 20 -4.35 -11.42 -17.10
CA PHE A 20 -4.39 -11.10 -15.67
C PHE A 20 -5.73 -11.42 -14.99
N SER A 21 -6.83 -11.32 -15.74
CA SER A 21 -8.16 -11.66 -15.24
C SER A 21 -8.37 -13.16 -15.01
N SER A 22 -7.73 -14.02 -15.79
CA SER A 22 -7.88 -15.49 -15.72
C SER A 22 -6.75 -16.20 -14.99
N GLU A 23 -5.55 -15.62 -14.95
CA GLU A 23 -4.33 -16.24 -14.39
C GLU A 23 -3.77 -15.45 -13.19
N SER A 24 -4.66 -14.79 -12.43
CA SER A 24 -4.30 -13.93 -11.30
C SER A 24 -3.50 -14.65 -10.20
N ASP A 25 -3.78 -15.93 -9.95
CA ASP A 25 -3.06 -16.76 -8.97
C ASP A 25 -1.59 -16.96 -9.32
N LYS A 26 -1.24 -16.88 -10.62
CA LYS A 26 0.13 -17.02 -11.12
C LYS A 26 0.81 -15.66 -11.27
N LEU A 27 0.09 -14.68 -11.82
CA LEU A 27 0.66 -13.38 -12.20
C LEU A 27 0.62 -12.33 -11.09
N CYS A 28 -0.31 -12.46 -10.15
CA CYS A 28 -0.51 -11.51 -9.05
C CYS A 28 -0.39 -12.20 -7.68
N ASN A 29 0.40 -13.27 -7.62
CA ASN A 29 0.66 -13.98 -6.39
C ASN A 29 1.46 -13.09 -5.41
N PRO A 30 1.05 -12.98 -4.14
CA PRO A 30 1.83 -12.23 -3.14
C PRO A 30 3.16 -12.92 -2.78
N SER A 31 3.30 -14.22 -3.08
CA SER A 31 4.52 -14.99 -2.78
C SER A 31 5.67 -14.56 -3.68
N GLY A 32 6.81 -14.22 -3.07
CA GLY A 32 8.03 -13.83 -3.80
C GLY A 32 8.22 -12.33 -3.98
N VAL A 33 7.28 -11.50 -3.51
CA VAL A 33 7.47 -10.04 -3.44
C VAL A 33 8.27 -9.67 -2.20
N PHE A 34 9.30 -8.83 -2.37
CA PHE A 34 9.95 -8.19 -1.22
C PHE A 34 8.97 -7.21 -0.58
N PHE A 35 8.47 -7.56 0.60
CA PHE A 35 7.52 -6.73 1.36
C PHE A 35 8.05 -6.51 2.78
N PRO A 36 7.89 -5.31 3.37
CA PRO A 36 8.35 -5.03 4.73
C PRO A 36 7.79 -6.03 5.75
N ALA A 37 8.67 -6.65 6.53
CA ALA A 37 8.28 -7.64 7.51
C ALA A 37 7.44 -7.02 8.64
N PHE A 38 6.18 -7.46 8.77
CA PHE A 38 5.30 -7.11 9.87
C PHE A 38 5.09 -8.31 10.78
N ARG A 39 5.54 -8.21 12.03
CA ARG A 39 5.37 -9.26 13.04
C ARG A 39 4.57 -8.68 14.20
N VAL A 40 3.38 -9.22 14.44
CA VAL A 40 2.48 -8.75 15.51
C VAL A 40 2.94 -9.26 16.88
N ASN A 41 3.60 -10.42 16.93
CA ASN A 41 4.17 -11.00 18.16
C ASN A 41 5.47 -10.30 18.62
N ARG A 42 5.61 -9.00 18.36
CA ARG A 42 6.77 -8.22 18.80
C ARG A 42 6.68 -7.88 20.28
N THR A 43 7.84 -7.63 20.85
CA THR A 43 8.13 -7.42 22.28
C THR A 43 7.61 -6.08 22.84
N SER A 44 7.25 -5.09 22.00
CA SER A 44 6.62 -3.84 22.46
C SER A 44 5.74 -3.13 21.42
N GLU A 45 4.77 -2.34 21.90
CA GLU A 45 3.88 -1.51 21.06
C GLU A 45 4.66 -0.54 20.16
N LYS A 46 5.74 0.05 20.67
CA LYS A 46 6.66 0.93 19.92
C LYS A 46 7.16 0.27 18.63
N GLU A 47 7.60 -0.99 18.73
CA GLU A 47 8.14 -1.72 17.58
C GLU A 47 7.06 -2.03 16.54
N VAL A 48 5.83 -2.27 16.99
CA VAL A 48 4.67 -2.45 16.11
C VAL A 48 4.39 -1.16 15.34
N MET A 49 4.38 -0.01 16.02
CA MET A 49 4.13 1.29 15.36
C MET A 49 5.23 1.65 14.34
N VAL A 50 6.49 1.38 14.66
CA VAL A 50 7.60 1.54 13.69
C VAL A 50 7.45 0.60 12.50
N ALA A 51 7.08 -0.66 12.72
CA ALA A 51 6.85 -1.60 11.63
C ALA A 51 5.65 -1.20 10.75
N MET A 52 4.56 -0.70 11.34
CA MET A 52 3.42 -0.16 10.60
C MET A 52 3.82 1.05 9.77
N TYR A 53 4.64 1.96 10.32
CA TYR A 53 5.14 3.11 9.57
C TYR A 53 5.90 2.69 8.31
N LYS A 54 6.89 1.78 8.45
CA LYS A 54 7.68 1.28 7.32
C LYS A 54 6.79 0.61 6.26
N LEU A 55 5.80 -0.16 6.70
CA LEU A 55 4.84 -0.81 5.81
C LEU A 55 4.03 0.21 5.00
N PHE A 56 3.47 1.24 5.63
CA PHE A 56 2.69 2.25 4.91
C PHE A 56 3.56 3.16 4.04
N ALA A 57 4.79 3.47 4.45
CA ALA A 57 5.73 4.22 3.63
C ALA A 57 6.08 3.47 2.34
N PHE A 58 6.38 2.17 2.44
CA PHE A 58 6.58 1.29 1.29
C PHE A 58 5.35 1.23 0.38
N LEU A 59 4.15 1.04 0.97
CA LEU A 59 2.89 1.02 0.21
C LEU A 59 2.63 2.34 -0.51
N ASN A 60 2.87 3.48 0.15
CA ASN A 60 2.67 4.80 -0.46
C ASN A 60 3.59 5.03 -1.66
N ALA A 61 4.86 4.61 -1.58
CA ALA A 61 5.78 4.69 -2.71
C ALA A 61 5.35 3.74 -3.85
N SER A 62 5.00 2.50 -3.51
CA SER A 62 4.56 1.49 -4.48
C SER A 62 3.28 1.91 -5.20
N LEU A 63 2.26 2.41 -4.47
CA LEU A 63 1.03 2.94 -5.05
C LEU A 63 1.30 4.12 -5.98
N GLY A 64 2.26 5.00 -5.64
CA GLY A 64 2.65 6.11 -6.50
C GLY A 64 3.21 5.66 -7.85
N ASN A 65 4.07 4.62 -7.84
CA ASN A 65 4.60 4.02 -9.07
C ASN A 65 3.49 3.34 -9.88
N ILE A 66 2.70 2.47 -9.23
CA ILE A 66 1.57 1.78 -9.87
C ILE A 66 0.60 2.77 -10.51
N THR A 67 0.28 3.87 -9.82
CA THR A 67 -0.65 4.88 -10.34
C THR A 67 -0.09 5.53 -11.61
N ARG A 68 1.20 5.90 -11.62
CA ARG A 68 1.85 6.47 -12.79
C ARG A 68 1.85 5.51 -13.97
N ASP A 69 2.15 4.23 -13.72
CA ASP A 69 2.13 3.21 -14.76
C ASP A 69 0.71 3.00 -15.31
N GLN A 70 -0.31 3.06 -14.46
CA GLN A 70 -1.71 2.95 -14.91
C GLN A 70 -2.21 4.19 -15.66
N GLU A 71 -1.71 5.39 -15.34
CA GLU A 71 -2.01 6.59 -16.11
C GLU A 71 -1.48 6.48 -17.54
N GLU A 72 -0.35 5.81 -17.74
CA GLU A 72 0.24 5.57 -19.06
C GLU A 72 -0.38 4.38 -19.80
N LEU A 73 -0.51 3.24 -19.12
CA LEU A 73 -0.95 1.97 -19.72
C LEU A 73 -2.47 1.89 -19.90
N ASN A 74 -3.24 2.45 -18.96
CA ASN A 74 -4.70 2.36 -18.93
C ASN A 74 -5.34 3.75 -18.72
N PRO A 75 -5.07 4.75 -19.58
CA PRO A 75 -5.47 6.15 -19.36
C PRO A 75 -6.99 6.38 -19.29
N THR A 76 -7.78 5.46 -19.86
CA THR A 76 -9.24 5.54 -19.85
C THR A 76 -9.89 4.91 -18.60
N ALA A 77 -9.11 4.23 -17.76
CA ALA A 77 -9.58 3.54 -16.55
C ALA A 77 -9.77 4.52 -15.37
N LYS A 78 -10.64 5.53 -15.55
CA LYS A 78 -10.85 6.62 -14.58
C LYS A 78 -11.17 6.13 -13.17
N GLU A 79 -12.04 5.13 -13.04
CA GLU A 79 -12.40 4.58 -11.72
C GLU A 79 -11.18 3.97 -11.00
N LEU A 80 -10.30 3.28 -11.73
CA LEU A 80 -9.09 2.69 -11.15
C LEU A 80 -8.16 3.78 -10.66
N LEU A 81 -7.90 4.79 -11.48
CA LEU A 81 -7.04 5.91 -11.15
C LEU A 81 -7.55 6.66 -9.92
N ASP A 82 -8.86 6.96 -9.86
CA ASP A 82 -9.48 7.62 -8.72
C ASP A 82 -9.33 6.80 -7.42
N ARG A 83 -9.52 5.47 -7.48
CA ARG A 83 -9.35 4.60 -6.30
C ARG A 83 -7.89 4.48 -5.87
N LEU A 84 -6.94 4.45 -6.80
CA LEU A 84 -5.50 4.45 -6.51
C LEU A 84 -5.08 5.77 -5.83
N HIS A 85 -5.53 6.91 -6.37
CA HIS A 85 -5.29 8.24 -5.80
C HIS A 85 -5.89 8.37 -4.39
N ASN A 86 -7.13 7.91 -4.20
CA ASN A 86 -7.80 7.91 -2.89
C ASN A 86 -7.08 7.02 -1.87
N THR A 87 -6.67 5.81 -2.28
CA THR A 87 -5.92 4.89 -1.41
C THR A 87 -4.57 5.47 -1.01
N THR A 88 -3.88 6.12 -1.95
CA THR A 88 -2.62 6.85 -1.69
C THR A 88 -2.85 7.99 -0.68
N LYS A 89 -3.91 8.79 -0.86
CA LYS A 89 -4.28 9.86 0.08
C LYS A 89 -4.55 9.34 1.49
N THR A 90 -5.33 8.27 1.61
CA THR A 90 -5.58 7.63 2.92
C THR A 90 -4.29 7.12 3.55
N THR A 91 -3.40 6.50 2.76
CA THR A 91 -2.11 5.98 3.23
C THR A 91 -1.22 7.11 3.76
N ARG A 92 -1.14 8.26 3.07
CA ARG A 92 -0.42 9.45 3.56
C ARG A 92 -0.97 9.94 4.90
N GLY A 93 -2.30 9.96 5.06
CA GLY A 93 -2.94 10.32 6.33
C GLY A 93 -2.53 9.41 7.48
N LEU A 94 -2.44 8.09 7.25
CA LEU A 94 -1.97 7.14 8.26
C LEU A 94 -0.50 7.32 8.60
N ILE A 95 0.36 7.57 7.61
CA ILE A 95 1.78 7.86 7.83
C ILE A 95 1.92 9.11 8.72
N SER A 96 1.15 10.18 8.45
CA SER A 96 1.16 11.39 9.29
C SER A 96 0.72 11.09 10.73
N ASN A 97 -0.34 10.30 10.92
CA ASN A 97 -0.80 9.92 12.26
C ASN A 97 0.24 9.08 13.01
N LEU A 98 0.87 8.13 12.32
CA LEU A 98 1.95 7.31 12.90
C LEU A 98 3.18 8.16 13.23
N THR A 99 3.55 9.12 12.37
CA THR A 99 4.62 10.08 12.66
C THR A 99 4.33 10.85 13.95
N CYS A 100 3.12 11.40 14.08
CA CYS A 100 2.69 12.11 15.28
C CYS A 100 2.78 11.24 16.54
N LEU A 101 2.29 9.99 16.47
CA LEU A 101 2.36 9.05 17.58
C LEU A 101 3.81 8.71 17.95
N LEU A 102 4.65 8.41 16.96
CA LEU A 102 6.06 8.07 17.15
C LEU A 102 6.86 9.22 17.76
N CYS A 103 6.64 10.45 17.28
CA CYS A 103 7.29 11.63 17.83
C CYS A 103 6.83 11.90 19.27
N LYS A 104 5.51 11.94 19.52
CA LYS A 104 4.96 12.37 20.82
C LYS A 104 5.12 11.33 21.92
N ASN A 105 4.94 10.05 21.62
CA ASN A 105 4.87 9.02 22.65
C ASN A 105 6.18 8.24 22.79
N TYR A 106 7.01 8.23 21.74
CA TYR A 106 8.19 7.37 21.69
C TYR A 106 9.50 8.13 21.41
N ASN A 107 9.45 9.47 21.25
CA ASN A 107 10.59 10.33 20.92
C ASN A 107 11.38 9.86 19.67
N ILE A 108 10.67 9.30 18.68
CA ILE A 108 11.25 8.92 17.40
C ILE A 108 10.89 10.00 16.37
N PHE A 109 11.90 10.77 15.94
CA PHE A 109 11.72 11.85 14.96
C PHE A 109 11.97 11.42 13.52
N GLN A 110 12.65 10.29 13.33
CA GLN A 110 12.95 9.72 12.01
C GLN A 110 12.81 8.21 12.07
N VAL A 111 12.14 7.65 11.06
CA VAL A 111 12.08 6.21 10.83
C VAL A 111 12.83 5.93 9.54
N ASP A 112 13.81 5.04 9.61
CA ASP A 112 14.56 4.58 8.44
C ASP A 112 13.71 3.63 7.59
N VAL A 113 13.56 3.91 6.29
CA VAL A 113 12.64 3.23 5.37
C VAL A 113 13.37 2.68 4.16
#